data_AF-A0A529HCA8-F1
#
_entry.id   AF-A0A529HCA8-F1
#
_cell.length_a   1.000
_cell.length_b   1.000
_cell.length_c   1.000
_cell.angle_alpha   90.00
_cell.angle_beta   90.00
_cell.angle_gamma   90.00
#
_symmetry.space_group_name_H-M   'P 1'
#
loop_
_entity.id
_entity.type
_entity.pdbx_description
1 polymer ?
#
loop_
_entity_poly.entity_id
_entity_poly.type
_entity_poly.pdbx_seq_one_letter_code
_entity_poly.pdbx_strand_id
1 'polypeptide(L)'
;LRQEGVAAGHLTSLNLGTKNIPRERRRARIRTDRVLAFVDAIQEAALAGLKEHDRLMMARSQMERRLRQRRTSSKLPDLVELVLSRPVVFTGMIQEALKISKQGALNLVGELS
;
A
#
# COMPACT_ATOMS: atom_id res chain seq x y z
N LEU A 1 -11.59 -9.73 -14.89
CA LEU A 1 -11.49 -9.22 -13.50
C LEU A 1 -12.22 -7.89 -13.32
N ARG A 2 -11.75 -6.78 -13.92
CA ARG A 2 -12.49 -5.50 -13.86
C ARG A 2 -13.80 -5.53 -14.66
N GLN A 3 -13.73 -5.99 -15.92
CA GLN A 3 -14.90 -6.10 -16.80
C GLN A 3 -16.00 -7.00 -16.20
N GLU A 4 -15.58 -8.11 -15.59
CA GLU A 4 -16.47 -9.07 -14.92
C GLU A 4 -16.90 -8.64 -13.50
N GLY A 5 -16.56 -7.42 -13.05
CA GLY A 5 -16.94 -6.91 -11.73
C GLY A 5 -16.23 -7.54 -10.51
N VAL A 6 -15.41 -8.59 -10.72
CA VAL A 6 -14.70 -9.32 -9.65
C VAL A 6 -13.70 -8.43 -8.89
N ALA A 7 -13.14 -7.41 -9.55
CA ALA A 7 -12.19 -6.48 -8.93
C ALA A 7 -12.58 -5.02 -9.24
N ALA A 8 -13.44 -4.45 -8.39
CA ALA A 8 -14.02 -3.12 -8.59
C ALA A 8 -13.07 -1.95 -8.22
N GLY A 9 -12.23 -2.11 -7.20
CA GLY A 9 -11.29 -1.06 -6.75
C GLY A 9 -9.90 -1.20 -7.36
N HIS A 10 -9.21 -2.29 -7.01
CA HIS A 10 -7.82 -2.53 -7.42
C HIS A 10 -7.68 -3.91 -8.06
N LEU A 11 -6.91 -3.99 -9.14
CA LEU A 11 -6.51 -5.28 -9.71
C LEU A 11 -5.41 -5.88 -8.83
N THR A 12 -5.55 -7.17 -8.52
CA THR A 12 -4.47 -7.93 -7.91
C THR A 12 -3.22 -7.88 -8.80
N SER A 13 -2.06 -7.68 -8.18
CA SER A 13 -0.77 -7.65 -8.85
C SER A 13 -0.38 -9.05 -9.34
N LEU A 14 -0.98 -9.53 -10.42
CA LEU A 14 -0.80 -10.89 -10.96
C LEU A 14 0.67 -11.26 -11.18
N ASN A 15 1.51 -10.27 -11.53
CA ASN A 15 2.95 -10.45 -11.65
C ASN A 15 3.57 -11.04 -10.36
N LEU A 16 3.17 -10.57 -9.18
CA LEU A 16 3.68 -11.06 -7.90
C LEU A 16 3.37 -12.54 -7.72
N GLY A 17 2.14 -12.96 -7.98
CA GLY A 17 1.76 -14.36 -7.91
C GLY A 17 2.47 -15.22 -8.95
N THR A 18 2.55 -14.76 -10.21
CA THR A 18 3.22 -15.52 -11.29
C THR A 18 4.73 -15.70 -11.09
N LYS A 19 5.39 -14.80 -10.34
CA LYS A 19 6.80 -14.94 -9.96
C LYS A 19 7.02 -16.10 -8.99
N ASN A 20 6.04 -16.40 -8.14
CA ASN A 20 6.08 -17.52 -7.20
C ASN A 20 5.76 -18.87 -7.86
N ILE A 21 5.19 -18.87 -9.07
CA ILE A 21 4.91 -20.11 -9.80
C ILE A 21 6.11 -20.53 -10.67
N PRO A 22 6.60 -21.77 -10.53
CA PRO A 22 7.68 -22.30 -11.36
C PRO A 22 7.41 -22.15 -12.86
N ARG A 23 8.45 -21.88 -13.63
CA ARG A 23 8.34 -21.65 -15.08
C ARG A 23 7.82 -22.89 -15.80
N GLU A 24 8.21 -24.06 -15.35
CA GLU A 24 7.86 -25.37 -15.88
C GLU A 24 6.35 -25.60 -15.83
N ARG A 25 5.72 -25.24 -14.69
CA ARG A 25 4.25 -25.31 -14.52
C ARG A 25 3.54 -24.28 -15.40
N ARG A 26 4.05 -23.04 -15.47
CA ARG A 26 3.49 -21.99 -16.33
C ARG A 26 3.57 -22.31 -17.82
N ARG A 27 4.60 -23.05 -18.24
CA ARG A 27 4.84 -23.46 -19.63
C ARG A 27 4.61 -24.95 -19.88
N ALA A 28 3.86 -25.61 -19.00
CA ALA A 28 3.56 -27.03 -19.13
C ALA A 28 2.93 -27.33 -20.49
N ARG A 29 3.27 -28.46 -21.09
CA ARG A 29 2.70 -28.86 -22.40
C ARG A 29 1.20 -29.10 -22.29
N ILE A 30 0.77 -29.69 -21.18
CA ILE A 30 -0.63 -29.96 -20.86
C ILE A 30 -1.35 -28.65 -20.52
N ARG A 31 -2.50 -28.43 -21.15
CA ARG A 31 -3.30 -27.21 -20.95
C ARG A 31 -3.80 -27.08 -19.52
N THR A 32 -4.29 -28.17 -18.93
CA THR A 32 -4.83 -28.19 -17.56
C THR A 32 -3.78 -27.73 -16.55
N ASP A 33 -2.54 -28.21 -16.66
CA ASP A 33 -1.44 -27.81 -15.78
C ASP A 33 -1.14 -26.31 -15.87
N ARG A 34 -1.20 -25.74 -17.08
CA ARG A 34 -1.03 -24.29 -17.26
C ARG A 34 -2.18 -23.49 -16.65
N VAL A 35 -3.42 -23.99 -16.77
CA VAL A 35 -4.59 -23.34 -16.18
C VAL A 35 -4.50 -23.38 -14.65
N LEU A 36 -4.16 -24.54 -14.07
CA LEU A 36 -3.92 -24.68 -12.64
C LEU A 36 -2.81 -23.73 -12.17
N ALA A 37 -1.69 -23.65 -12.89
CA ALA A 37 -0.60 -22.73 -12.59
C ALA A 37 -1.05 -21.24 -12.60
N PHE A 38 -2.02 -20.88 -13.44
CA PHE A 38 -2.57 -19.52 -13.47
C PHE A 38 -3.54 -19.26 -12.31
N VAL A 39 -4.35 -20.24 -11.93
CA VAL A 39 -5.22 -20.16 -10.75
C VAL A 39 -4.38 -20.04 -9.48
N ASP A 40 -3.35 -20.87 -9.33
CA ASP A 40 -2.39 -20.78 -8.22
C ASP A 40 -1.73 -19.39 -8.17
N ALA A 41 -1.34 -18.83 -9.32
CA ALA A 41 -0.79 -17.48 -9.39
C ALA A 41 -1.77 -16.40 -8.92
N ILE A 42 -3.07 -16.55 -9.21
CA ILE A 42 -4.10 -15.60 -8.73
C ILE A 42 -4.21 -15.70 -7.21
N GLN A 43 -4.21 -16.92 -6.65
CA GLN A 43 -4.25 -17.14 -5.20
C GLN A 43 -3.03 -16.52 -4.51
N GLU A 44 -1.83 -16.77 -5.03
CA GLU A 44 -0.58 -16.20 -4.51
C GLU A 44 -0.59 -14.66 -4.55
N ALA A 45 -1.07 -14.08 -5.65
CA ALA A 45 -1.20 -12.62 -5.76
C ALA A 45 -2.19 -12.05 -4.74
N ALA A 46 -3.30 -12.75 -4.47
CA ALA A 46 -4.29 -12.35 -3.47
C ALA A 46 -3.72 -12.41 -2.05
N LEU A 47 -3.04 -13.51 -1.69
CA LEU A 47 -2.42 -13.67 -0.37
C LEU A 47 -1.32 -12.63 -0.12
N ALA A 48 -0.48 -12.35 -1.12
CA ALA A 48 0.52 -11.30 -1.03
C ALA A 48 -0.11 -9.92 -0.86
N GLY A 49 -1.20 -9.64 -1.57
CA GLY A 49 -1.95 -8.40 -1.44
C GLY A 49 -2.58 -8.22 -0.06
N LEU A 50 -3.19 -9.27 0.51
CA LEU A 50 -3.75 -9.25 1.86
C LEU A 50 -2.68 -8.98 2.93
N LYS A 51 -1.53 -9.66 2.83
CA LYS A 51 -0.42 -9.45 3.75
C LYS A 51 0.10 -8.01 3.73
N GLU A 52 0.21 -7.41 2.54
CA GLU A 52 0.64 -6.02 2.41
C GLU A 52 -0.45 -5.06 2.92
N HIS A 53 -1.73 -5.35 2.67
CA HIS A 53 -2.83 -4.58 3.22
C HIS A 53 -2.81 -4.57 4.75
N ASP A 54 -2.64 -5.72 5.40
CA ASP A 54 -2.55 -5.82 6.85
C ASP A 54 -1.36 -5.01 7.39
N ARG A 55 -0.21 -5.07 6.70
CA ARG A 55 0.97 -4.27 7.04
C ARG A 55 0.68 -2.77 6.99
N LEU A 56 0.01 -2.30 5.93
CA LEU A 56 -0.37 -0.90 5.78
C LEU A 56 -1.41 -0.47 6.83
N MET A 57 -2.37 -1.33 7.15
CA MET A 57 -3.36 -1.08 8.20
C MET A 57 -2.74 -0.99 9.59
N MET A 58 -1.73 -1.82 9.88
CA MET A 58 -0.94 -1.71 11.11
C MET A 58 -0.17 -0.38 11.18
N ALA A 59 0.50 0.02 10.09
CA ALA A 59 1.20 1.30 10.03
C ALA A 59 0.24 2.50 10.23
N ARG A 60 -0.94 2.48 9.59
CA ARG A 60 -2.00 3.47 9.79
C ARG A 60 -2.42 3.56 11.26
N SER A 61 -2.69 2.41 11.88
CA SER A 61 -3.10 2.35 13.29
C SER A 61 -2.04 2.92 14.24
N GLN A 62 -0.76 2.66 13.96
CA GLN A 62 0.36 3.23 14.73
C GLN A 62 0.42 4.75 14.62
N MET A 63 0.24 5.30 13.41
CA MET A 63 0.22 6.75 13.19
C MET A 63 -1.00 7.41 13.85
N GLU A 64 -2.20 6.81 13.74
CA GLU A 64 -3.42 7.30 14.40
C GLU A 64 -3.29 7.32 15.93
N ARG A 65 -2.59 6.36 16.53
CA ARG A 65 -2.34 6.34 17.98
C ARG A 65 -1.54 7.56 18.43
N ARG A 66 -0.59 8.04 17.62
CA ARG A 66 0.18 9.25 17.93
C ARG A 66 -0.67 10.52 17.89
N LEU A 67 -1.75 10.54 17.10
CA LEU A 67 -2.66 11.68 17.03
C LEU A 67 -3.49 11.87 18.31
N ARG A 68 -3.82 10.79 19.03
CA ARG A 68 -4.70 10.82 20.22
C ARG A 68 -4.17 11.65 21.40
N GLN A 69 -2.86 11.90 21.45
CA GLN A 69 -2.21 12.66 22.52
C GLN A 69 -1.86 14.10 22.10
N ARG A 70 -2.36 14.59 20.97
CA ARG A 70 -1.94 15.86 20.38
C ARG A 70 -3.02 16.92 20.43
N ARG A 71 -2.57 18.18 20.41
CA ARG A 71 -3.44 19.37 20.42
C ARG A 71 -4.25 19.42 19.12
N THR A 72 -5.52 19.80 19.22
CA THR A 72 -6.46 19.95 18.09
C THR A 72 -5.97 20.92 17.01
N SER A 73 -5.05 21.84 17.33
CA SER A 73 -4.49 22.82 16.39
C SER A 73 -3.32 22.32 15.53
N SER A 74 -2.87 21.06 15.69
CA SER A 74 -1.72 20.54 14.94
C SER A 74 -2.10 20.15 13.50
N LYS A 75 -1.19 20.40 12.55
CA LYS A 75 -1.24 19.93 11.16
C LYS A 75 -0.77 18.47 10.99
N LEU A 76 -0.50 17.78 12.09
CA LEU A 76 -0.05 16.39 12.09
C LEU A 76 -1.08 15.39 11.49
N PRO A 77 -2.40 15.51 11.72
CA PRO A 77 -3.38 14.65 11.04
C PRO A 77 -3.30 14.78 9.51
N ASP A 78 -3.18 16.02 9.02
CA ASP A 78 -3.04 16.29 7.58
C ASP A 78 -1.73 15.68 7.02
N LEU A 79 -0.64 15.68 7.80
CA LEU A 79 0.61 15.02 7.43
C LEU A 79 0.45 13.48 7.36
N VAL A 80 -0.27 12.88 8.31
CA VAL A 80 -0.53 11.43 8.30
C VAL A 80 -1.32 11.02 7.07
N GLU A 81 -2.38 11.76 6.71
CA GLU A 81 -3.15 11.51 5.49
C GLU A 81 -2.29 11.68 4.23
N LEU A 82 -1.42 12.69 4.19
CA LEU A 82 -0.47 12.87 3.08
C LEU A 82 0.47 11.66 2.94
N VAL A 83 1.04 11.16 4.03
CA VAL A 83 1.95 9.99 4.03
C VAL A 83 1.20 8.70 3.66
N LEU A 84 -0.04 8.52 4.11
CA LEU A 84 -0.86 7.36 3.77
C LEU A 84 -1.24 7.35 2.28
N SER A 85 -1.48 8.52 1.69
CA SER A 85 -1.75 8.63 0.26
C SER A 85 -0.48 8.49 -0.59
N ARG A 86 0.68 8.88 -0.05
CA ARG A 86 1.98 8.90 -0.74
C ARG A 86 3.10 8.50 0.24
N PRO A 87 3.61 7.26 0.21
CA PRO A 87 4.56 6.79 1.21
C PRO A 87 5.93 7.48 1.13
N VAL A 88 6.24 8.13 0.01
CA VAL A 88 7.47 8.93 -0.15
C VAL A 88 7.08 10.39 -0.20
N VAL A 89 7.43 11.12 0.85
CA VAL A 89 7.23 12.57 0.97
C VAL A 89 8.56 13.25 1.25
N PHE A 90 8.75 14.44 0.69
CA PHE A 90 9.88 15.31 1.04
C PHE A 90 9.39 16.61 1.68
N THR A 91 10.28 17.32 2.36
CA THR A 91 9.93 18.53 3.12
C THR A 91 9.25 19.59 2.26
N GLY A 92 9.65 19.74 0.99
CA GLY A 92 8.99 20.60 0.00
C GLY A 92 7.51 20.26 -0.21
N MET A 93 7.19 18.99 -0.45
CA MET A 93 5.80 18.53 -0.60
C MET A 93 4.95 18.83 0.63
N ILE A 94 5.51 18.66 1.83
CA ILE A 94 4.78 18.91 3.08
C ILE A 94 4.49 20.40 3.23
N GLN A 95 5.46 21.27 2.92
CA GLN A 95 5.28 22.72 2.95
C GLN A 95 4.15 23.16 1.99
N GLU A 96 4.17 22.65 0.76
CA GLU A 96 3.17 22.99 -0.25
C GLU A 96 1.78 22.46 0.12
N ALA A 97 1.69 21.19 0.54
CA ALA A 97 0.42 20.54 0.87
C ALA A 97 -0.23 21.13 2.13
N LEU A 98 0.57 21.41 3.16
CA LEU A 98 0.07 21.86 4.47
C LEU A 98 0.14 23.38 4.67
N LYS A 99 0.73 24.11 3.72
CA LYS A 99 0.94 25.58 3.75
C LYS A 99 1.67 26.02 5.02
N ILE A 100 2.76 25.33 5.35
CA ILE A 100 3.59 25.60 6.52
C ILE A 100 5.04 25.94 6.12
N SER A 101 5.78 26.54 7.03
CA SER A 101 7.20 26.83 6.80
C SER A 101 8.04 25.54 6.73
N LYS A 102 9.24 25.62 6.13
CA LYS A 102 10.22 24.52 6.11
C LYS A 102 10.49 23.95 7.49
N GLN A 103 10.71 24.82 8.48
CA GLN A 103 10.95 24.39 9.85
C GLN A 103 9.71 23.73 10.47
N GLY A 104 8.51 24.26 10.18
CA GLY A 104 7.26 23.62 10.61
C GLY A 104 7.10 22.21 10.04
N ALA A 105 7.41 22.01 8.76
CA ALA A 105 7.40 20.69 8.13
C ALA A 105 8.41 19.72 8.77
N LEU A 106 9.65 20.17 9.02
CA LEU A 106 10.67 19.34 9.68
C LEU A 106 10.26 18.96 11.11
N ASN A 107 9.69 19.89 11.86
CA ASN A 107 9.20 19.63 13.22
C ASN A 107 8.08 18.57 13.20
N LEU A 108 7.10 18.69 12.30
CA LEU A 108 6.01 17.70 12.17
C LEU A 108 6.52 16.31 11.78
N VAL A 109 7.53 16.23 10.91
CA VAL A 109 8.19 14.95 10.56
C VAL A 109 8.88 14.34 11.78
N GLY A 110 9.55 15.16 12.59
CA GLY A 110 10.15 14.72 13.84
C GLY A 110 9.13 14.19 14.85
N GLU A 111 7.90 14.72 14.84
CA GLU A 111 6.81 14.23 15.68
C GLU A 111 6.23 12.87 15.21
N LEU A 112 6.38 12.53 13.92
CA LEU A 112 5.91 11.29 13.32
C LEU A 112 6.92 10.14 13.44
N SER A 113 8.22 10.44 13.62
CA SER A 113 9.32 9.48 13.80
C SER A 113 9.30 8.86 15.19
#